data_AF-A0A5D2ZBZ3-F1
#
_entry.id   AF-A0A5D2ZBZ3-F1
#
_cell.length_a   1.000
_cell.length_b   1.000
_cell.length_c   1.000
_cell.angle_alpha   90.00
_cell.angle_beta   90.00
_cell.angle_gamma   90.00
#
_symmetry.space_group_name_H-M   'P 1'
#
loop_
_entity.id
_entity.type
_entity.pdbx_description
1 polymer ?
#
loop_
_entity_poly.entity_id
_entity_poly.type
_entity_poly.pdbx_seq_one_letter_code
_entity_poly.pdbx_strand_id
1 'polypeptide(L)'
;MGFRCMFKALALFAVTLTVTATSVAGQAKAGCQSNCGHISIPYPFGTGSTDCNMSRRFFIRCNTSFNPPKAFLTTSDIEVLHISLNGYLRIQYPVGYDCYNSSGSAYYFDARFRLSKFLISHTRNKFTAIGCDTYAYVEGFTGRTYSTGCVSFCYDVADLVNGSCSGIGCCQTALPKGVTDYELSFDSYWKHSKVLSFNPCCYGFAVEDGAYSFSVSDLSNINFSKKKFPIILDWTIGNRSCMEAKMDVDNYACKQNSDCIDPENGRGYLCNCLHGFQGNPYLSYGCQDINECETLKPCSGTCHNLPGSYNCSCPKGFEGDGRKKGTGCNPKVKPHFPILVGTLGIGMSLLFSLLCSSWVYLGLRQRKLNKLKQQNFKQNGGVLLREQLSKREEYGEIAKIFTLEELKKATNNYHESRILG
;
A
#
# COMPACT_ATOMS: atom_id res chain seq x y z
N MET A 1 -45.00 15.05 0.97
CA MET A 1 -44.69 16.41 1.47
C MET A 1 -44.72 16.34 3.00
N GLY A 2 -43.66 16.54 3.76
CA GLY A 2 -42.31 16.96 3.46
C GLY A 2 -41.52 16.95 4.78
N PHE A 3 -40.26 16.52 4.69
CA PHE A 3 -39.11 17.01 5.47
C PHE A 3 -39.37 17.49 6.90
N ARG A 4 -39.20 16.60 7.88
CA ARG A 4 -38.75 16.93 9.25
C ARG A 4 -38.47 15.65 10.05
N CYS A 5 -37.32 15.03 9.78
CA CYS A 5 -36.63 14.14 10.73
C CYS A 5 -35.23 13.79 10.20
N MET A 6 -34.41 14.82 9.95
CA MET A 6 -32.95 14.66 9.89
C MET A 6 -32.34 15.51 10.99
N PHE A 7 -31.25 15.01 11.58
CA PHE A 7 -30.48 15.55 12.70
C PHE A 7 -30.99 15.20 14.10
N LYS A 8 -30.61 13.99 14.56
CA LYS A 8 -30.01 13.73 15.89
C LYS A 8 -29.71 12.23 16.05
N ALA A 9 -28.60 11.77 15.51
CA ALA A 9 -27.93 10.51 15.90
C ALA A 9 -26.54 10.44 15.26
N LEU A 10 -25.66 11.38 15.59
CA LEU A 10 -24.24 11.33 15.24
C LEU A 10 -23.49 11.91 16.44
N ALA A 11 -23.27 11.06 17.44
CA ALA A 11 -22.39 11.38 18.55
C ALA A 11 -21.69 10.10 19.04
N LEU A 12 -20.41 10.05 18.71
CA LEU A 12 -19.31 9.41 19.44
C LEU A 12 -19.38 7.89 19.69
N PHE A 13 -18.99 7.12 18.68
CA PHE A 13 -18.11 5.97 18.92
C PHE A 13 -16.67 6.50 19.05
N ALA A 14 -16.32 7.02 20.23
CA ALA A 14 -14.91 7.17 20.59
C ALA A 14 -14.45 5.82 21.16
N VAL A 15 -14.08 4.91 20.26
CA VAL A 15 -13.29 3.74 20.65
C VAL A 15 -11.93 4.26 21.06
N THR A 16 -11.71 4.42 22.36
CA THR A 16 -10.35 4.54 22.91
C THR A 16 -9.67 3.19 22.74
N LEU A 17 -9.16 2.96 21.54
CA LEU A 17 -8.08 2.03 21.30
C LEU A 17 -6.84 2.65 21.97
N THR A 18 -6.66 2.38 23.26
CA THR A 18 -5.34 2.42 23.85
C THR A 18 -4.56 1.27 23.22
N VAL A 19 -4.02 1.54 22.03
CA VAL A 19 -2.89 0.81 21.50
C VAL A 19 -1.75 1.10 22.48
N THR A 20 -1.60 0.26 23.49
CA THR A 20 -0.27 -0.01 24.01
C THR A 20 0.45 -0.73 22.88
N ALA A 21 0.90 0.04 21.88
CA ALA A 21 2.12 -0.29 21.20
C ALA A 21 3.15 -0.22 22.33
N THR A 22 3.39 -1.37 22.96
CA THR A 22 4.75 -1.64 23.41
C THR A 22 5.56 -1.46 22.13
N SER A 23 6.12 -0.26 21.95
CA SER A 23 7.30 -0.12 21.13
C SER A 23 8.18 -1.27 21.59
N VAL A 24 8.46 -2.23 20.72
CA VAL A 24 9.55 -3.16 20.93
C VAL A 24 10.79 -2.26 20.84
N ALA A 25 11.00 -1.48 21.91
CA ALA A 25 12.06 -0.52 22.07
C ALA A 25 13.32 -1.36 21.92
N GLY A 26 14.09 -1.03 20.89
CA GLY A 26 15.04 -1.98 20.32
C GLY A 26 15.94 -2.56 21.41
N GLN A 27 16.12 -3.87 21.34
CA GLN A 27 16.75 -4.63 22.40
C GLN A 27 18.23 -4.24 22.49
N ALA A 28 18.71 -3.99 23.70
CA ALA A 28 20.14 -3.86 23.94
C ALA A 28 20.81 -5.24 23.92
N LYS A 29 22.12 -5.27 23.70
CA LYS A 29 22.89 -6.52 23.82
C LYS A 29 22.81 -7.05 25.26
N ALA A 30 22.76 -8.37 25.42
CA ALA A 30 22.66 -9.00 26.74
C ALA A 30 23.81 -8.54 27.66
N GLY A 31 23.47 -8.18 28.89
CA GLY A 31 24.42 -7.61 29.87
C GLY A 31 24.73 -6.12 29.70
N CYS A 32 24.12 -5.45 28.71
CA CYS A 32 24.31 -4.02 28.47
C CYS A 32 23.10 -3.20 28.93
N GLN A 33 23.38 -1.97 29.34
CA GLN A 33 22.35 -1.01 29.71
C GLN A 33 21.51 -0.64 28.49
N SER A 34 20.18 -0.73 28.63
CA SER A 34 19.22 -0.57 27.54
C SER A 34 18.63 0.83 27.39
N ASN A 35 18.93 1.72 28.33
CA ASN A 35 18.37 3.06 28.36
C ASN A 35 19.34 4.09 28.95
N CYS A 36 19.18 5.36 28.57
CA CYS A 36 19.81 6.49 29.24
C CYS A 36 18.74 7.55 29.46
N GLY A 37 18.33 7.74 30.72
CA GLY A 37 17.13 8.50 31.04
C GLY A 37 15.91 7.89 30.36
N HIS A 38 15.22 8.67 29.53
CA HIS A 38 14.02 8.23 28.81
C HIS A 38 14.29 7.59 27.44
N ILE A 39 15.56 7.52 27.02
CA ILE A 39 15.92 7.08 25.67
C ILE A 39 16.34 5.62 25.70
N SER A 40 15.72 4.80 24.84
CA SER A 40 16.15 3.43 24.61
C SER A 40 17.40 3.40 23.72
N ILE A 41 18.37 2.57 24.10
CA ILE A 41 19.65 2.38 23.40
C ILE A 41 19.68 0.94 22.86
N PRO A 42 19.23 0.72 21.62
CA PRO A 42 19.22 -0.60 21.00
C PRO A 42 20.58 -0.95 20.38
N TYR A 43 20.96 -2.22 20.37
CA TYR A 43 22.12 -2.67 19.57
C TYR A 43 21.82 -2.43 18.07
N PRO A 44 22.74 -1.89 17.25
CA PRO A 44 24.20 -1.83 17.39
C PRO A 44 24.73 -0.70 18.27
N PHE A 45 23.86 0.19 18.76
CA PHE A 45 24.22 1.22 19.73
C PHE A 45 24.38 0.65 21.13
N GLY A 46 25.21 1.30 21.93
CA GLY A 46 25.47 0.87 23.30
C GLY A 46 26.14 1.93 24.14
N THR A 47 25.92 1.83 25.45
CA THR A 47 26.58 2.65 26.48
C THR A 47 27.34 1.72 27.44
N GLY A 48 28.33 2.25 28.16
CA GLY A 48 29.13 1.50 29.12
C GLY A 48 30.35 0.83 28.49
N SER A 49 30.47 -0.49 28.63
CA SER A 49 31.64 -1.26 28.19
C SER A 49 31.82 -1.25 26.66
N THR A 50 33.04 -1.52 26.21
CA THR A 50 33.39 -1.56 24.78
C THR A 50 32.58 -2.56 23.99
N ASP A 51 32.10 -3.63 24.64
CA ASP A 51 31.45 -4.75 23.97
C ASP A 51 29.93 -4.55 23.79
N CYS A 52 29.40 -3.43 24.30
CA CYS A 52 27.98 -3.10 24.23
C CYS A 52 27.55 -2.42 22.94
N ASN A 53 28.49 -1.94 22.13
CA ASN A 53 28.23 -1.36 20.82
C ASN A 53 28.94 -2.17 19.73
N MET A 54 28.47 -2.09 18.49
CA MET A 54 29.09 -2.80 17.36
C MET A 54 30.45 -2.21 16.99
N SER A 55 30.61 -0.89 17.16
CA SER A 55 31.89 -0.21 17.02
C SER A 55 31.82 1.12 17.77
N ARG A 56 32.99 1.74 18.02
CA ARG A 56 33.10 3.05 18.68
C ARG A 56 32.22 4.15 18.06
N ARG A 57 31.81 4.01 16.79
CA ARG A 57 30.90 4.94 16.10
C ARG A 57 29.45 4.87 16.61
N PHE A 58 29.04 3.71 17.13
CA PHE A 58 27.71 3.47 17.71
C PHE A 58 27.69 3.64 19.23
N PHE A 59 28.78 4.15 19.81
CA PHE A 59 28.82 4.45 21.24
C PHE A 59 27.91 5.63 21.58
N ILE A 60 27.09 5.46 22.61
CA ILE A 60 26.24 6.49 23.20
C ILE A 60 26.76 6.77 24.60
N ARG A 61 27.23 8.00 24.84
CA ARG A 61 27.68 8.44 26.16
C ARG A 61 26.48 8.83 27.00
N CYS A 62 26.15 8.02 27.99
CA CYS A 62 25.14 8.39 28.98
C CYS A 62 25.75 9.26 30.08
N ASN A 63 25.33 10.52 30.17
CA ASN A 63 25.80 11.45 31.20
C ASN A 63 24.80 11.52 32.35
N THR A 64 25.21 10.98 33.50
CA THR A 64 24.42 10.90 34.73
C THR A 64 24.49 12.15 35.61
N SER A 65 25.29 13.15 35.24
CA SER A 65 25.31 14.45 35.93
C SER A 65 24.02 15.25 35.68
N PHE A 66 23.22 14.88 34.67
CA PHE A 66 21.90 15.43 34.42
C PHE A 66 20.81 14.58 35.10
N ASN A 67 19.71 15.21 35.50
CA ASN A 67 18.54 14.53 36.04
C ASN A 67 17.29 14.88 35.21
N PRO A 68 16.70 13.94 34.43
CA PRO A 68 17.19 12.57 34.20
C PRO A 68 18.51 12.54 33.38
N PRO A 69 19.24 11.41 33.37
CA PRO A 69 20.45 11.25 32.57
C PRO A 69 20.22 11.54 31.09
N LYS A 70 21.20 12.17 30.43
CA LYS A 70 21.12 12.56 29.01
C LYS A 70 22.06 11.73 28.14
N ALA A 71 21.58 11.35 26.96
CA ALA A 71 22.34 10.58 25.98
C ALA A 71 23.07 11.51 25.01
N PHE A 72 24.35 11.27 24.77
CA PHE A 72 25.17 12.03 23.83
C PHE A 72 25.82 11.13 22.78
N LEU A 73 25.92 11.63 21.55
CA LEU A 73 26.46 10.87 20.43
C LEU A 73 27.99 10.77 20.56
N THR A 74 28.52 9.56 20.74
CA THR A 74 29.95 9.28 20.89
C THR A 74 30.61 10.13 22.00
N THR A 75 31.66 10.88 21.69
CA THR A 75 32.34 11.81 22.62
C THR A 75 31.92 13.26 22.42
N SER A 76 30.93 13.53 21.56
CA SER A 76 30.45 14.88 21.26
C SER A 76 29.43 15.37 22.30
N ASP A 77 29.10 16.66 22.23
CA ASP A 77 28.03 17.28 23.04
C ASP A 77 26.69 17.34 22.29
N ILE A 78 26.56 16.53 21.24
CA ILE A 78 25.33 16.37 20.48
C ILE A 78 24.41 15.44 21.28
N GLU A 79 23.34 16.00 21.83
CA GLU A 79 22.32 15.26 22.56
C GLU A 79 21.51 14.40 21.59
N VAL A 80 21.40 13.11 21.90
CA VAL A 80 20.54 12.17 21.19
C VAL A 80 19.17 12.21 21.85
N LEU A 81 18.11 12.27 21.06
CA LEU A 81 16.72 12.29 21.50
C LEU A 81 16.02 10.96 21.24
N HIS A 82 16.39 10.26 20.16
CA HIS A 82 15.78 8.98 19.79
C HIS A 82 16.70 8.17 18.88
N ILE A 83 16.66 6.85 19.02
CA ILE A 83 17.39 5.89 18.18
C ILE A 83 16.38 4.91 17.58
N SER A 84 16.34 4.83 16.25
CA SER A 84 15.49 3.87 15.53
C SER A 84 16.32 2.80 14.86
N LEU A 85 15.89 1.55 15.00
CA LEU A 85 16.42 0.41 14.25
C LEU A 85 16.12 0.48 12.74
N ASN A 86 15.19 1.34 12.33
CA ASN A 86 14.87 1.59 10.92
C ASN A 86 15.88 2.54 10.24
N GLY A 87 17.06 2.73 10.82
CA GLY A 87 18.17 3.44 10.17
C GLY A 87 18.24 4.95 10.40
N TYR A 88 17.57 5.49 11.42
CA TYR A 88 17.70 6.92 11.75
C TYR A 88 17.88 7.21 13.26
N LEU A 89 18.47 8.36 13.54
CA LEU A 89 18.68 8.98 14.84
C LEU A 89 18.03 10.34 14.85
N ARG A 90 17.44 10.74 15.97
CA ARG A 90 17.01 12.11 16.21
C ARG A 90 17.97 12.73 17.22
N ILE A 91 18.63 13.83 16.85
CA ILE A 91 19.55 14.57 17.70
C ILE A 91 19.03 15.98 17.95
N GLN A 92 19.56 16.67 18.95
CA GLN A 92 19.29 18.08 19.21
C GLN A 92 20.54 18.91 18.95
N TYR A 93 20.42 19.96 18.14
CA TYR A 93 21.56 20.76 17.69
C TYR A 93 21.26 22.27 17.75
N PRO A 94 22.23 23.13 18.14
CA PRO A 94 22.03 24.58 18.26
C PRO A 94 21.81 25.29 16.94
N VAL A 95 21.18 26.47 17.02
CA VAL A 95 21.05 27.40 15.89
C VAL A 95 22.33 28.20 15.70
N GLY A 96 22.69 28.46 14.44
CA GLY A 96 23.69 29.46 14.08
C GLY A 96 23.05 30.84 13.96
N TYR A 97 23.84 31.89 14.10
CA TYR A 97 23.36 33.26 13.97
C TYR A 97 24.46 34.25 13.62
N ASP A 98 24.06 35.38 13.05
CA ASP A 98 24.90 36.55 12.84
C ASP A 98 24.09 37.80 13.21
N CYS A 99 24.57 38.55 14.20
CA CYS A 99 23.88 39.67 14.80
C CYS A 99 24.60 40.98 14.51
N TYR A 100 23.82 42.03 14.26
CA TYR A 100 24.29 43.31 13.77
C TYR A 100 24.00 44.43 14.79
N ASN A 101 24.78 45.50 14.71
CA ASN A 101 24.56 46.77 15.38
C ASN A 101 24.75 47.92 14.37
N SER A 102 24.74 49.16 14.84
CA SER A 102 24.91 50.36 13.99
C SER A 102 26.24 50.39 13.23
N SER A 103 27.25 49.63 13.65
CA SER A 103 28.59 49.55 13.05
C SER A 103 28.76 48.36 12.10
N GLY A 104 27.75 47.50 11.93
CA GLY A 104 27.80 46.27 11.12
C GLY A 104 27.66 45.01 11.96
N SER A 105 28.28 43.89 11.54
CA SER A 105 28.26 42.64 12.33
C SER A 105 28.92 42.88 13.70
N ALA A 106 28.22 42.46 14.74
CA ALA A 106 28.57 42.67 16.12
C ALA A 106 29.09 41.37 16.76
N TYR A 107 28.34 40.28 16.61
CA TYR A 107 28.71 38.96 17.13
C TYR A 107 27.96 37.86 16.36
N TYR A 108 28.60 36.71 16.21
CA TYR A 108 28.10 35.61 15.40
C TYR A 108 28.45 34.25 16.01
N PHE A 109 27.76 33.20 15.57
CA PHE A 109 28.05 31.82 15.88
C PHE A 109 27.73 30.94 14.67
N ASP A 110 28.79 30.39 14.08
CA ASP A 110 28.68 29.44 12.98
C ASP A 110 28.45 28.05 13.54
N ALA A 111 27.19 27.59 13.48
CA ALA A 111 26.86 26.25 13.94
C ALA A 111 27.46 25.23 12.96
N ARG A 112 28.34 24.36 13.47
CA ARG A 112 29.06 23.38 12.65
C ARG A 112 29.24 22.03 13.33
N PHE A 113 28.97 20.95 12.60
CA PHE A 113 29.31 19.61 13.05
C PHE A 113 29.86 18.77 11.90
N ARG A 114 30.71 17.82 12.28
CA ARG A 114 31.25 16.81 11.36
C ARG A 114 30.99 15.43 11.93
N LEU A 115 30.14 14.67 11.26
CA LEU A 115 29.85 13.29 11.61
C LEU A 115 30.64 12.39 10.68
N SER A 116 31.27 11.35 11.21
CA SER A 116 32.10 10.46 10.39
C SER A 116 31.29 9.39 9.65
N LYS A 117 30.08 9.07 10.13
CA LYS A 117 29.28 7.94 9.63
C LYS A 117 27.78 8.19 9.58
N PHE A 118 27.30 9.21 10.27
CA PHE A 118 25.91 9.58 10.30
C PHE A 118 25.66 10.63 9.21
N LEU A 119 24.73 10.33 8.30
CA LEU A 119 24.37 11.22 7.21
C LEU A 119 23.23 12.12 7.66
N ILE A 120 23.19 13.36 7.18
CA ILE A 120 22.02 14.21 7.43
C ILE A 120 20.89 13.72 6.51
N SER A 121 19.72 13.46 7.09
CA SER A 121 18.59 12.93 6.33
C SER A 121 18.04 14.01 5.40
N HIS A 122 18.18 13.81 4.09
CA HIS A 122 17.77 14.79 3.07
C HIS A 122 16.25 14.85 2.87
N THR A 123 15.51 13.79 3.23
CA THR A 123 14.04 13.73 3.12
C THR A 123 13.32 14.17 4.39
N ARG A 124 14.00 14.13 5.54
CA ARG A 124 13.38 14.39 6.85
C ARG A 124 13.82 15.70 7.48
N ASN A 125 14.73 16.43 6.87
CA ASN A 125 15.17 17.74 7.36
C ASN A 125 15.06 18.80 6.29
N LYS A 126 14.92 20.05 6.75
CA LYS A 126 15.04 21.26 5.95
C LYS A 126 16.10 22.16 6.57
N PHE A 127 16.86 22.84 5.72
CA PHE A 127 17.64 23.98 6.17
C PHE A 127 16.73 25.22 6.21
N THR A 128 16.68 25.90 7.34
CA THR A 128 15.85 27.10 7.56
C THR A 128 16.76 28.27 7.88
N ALA A 129 16.52 29.40 7.20
CA ALA A 129 17.09 30.69 7.58
C ALA A 129 15.96 31.65 8.00
N ILE A 130 16.21 32.42 9.04
CA ILE A 130 15.29 33.43 9.58
C ILE A 130 16.03 34.77 9.63
N GLY A 131 15.40 35.81 9.12
CA GLY A 131 15.96 37.15 9.08
C GLY A 131 15.48 37.94 7.87
N CYS A 132 15.69 39.25 7.92
CA CYS A 132 15.58 40.15 6.78
C CYS A 132 16.99 40.59 6.37
N ASP A 133 17.23 40.83 5.08
CA ASP A 133 18.56 41.17 4.56
C ASP A 133 19.58 40.06 4.88
N THR A 134 19.13 38.81 4.70
CA THR A 134 19.81 37.60 5.15
C THR A 134 20.16 36.69 3.98
N TYR A 135 21.43 36.36 3.87
CA TYR A 135 21.94 35.25 3.09
C TYR A 135 22.51 34.23 4.07
N ALA A 136 21.93 33.03 4.12
CA ALA A 136 22.45 31.95 4.93
C ALA A 136 22.87 30.81 4.02
N TYR A 137 24.11 30.37 4.16
CA TYR A 137 24.67 29.24 3.42
C TYR A 137 24.92 28.08 4.39
N VAL A 138 24.74 26.88 3.87
CA VAL A 138 25.15 25.65 4.50
C VAL A 138 26.05 24.88 3.54
N GLU A 139 27.23 24.57 4.04
CA GLU A 139 28.31 23.96 3.27
C GLU A 139 28.79 22.69 3.96
N GLY A 140 29.42 21.83 3.16
CA GLY A 140 30.15 20.69 3.68
C GLY A 140 31.20 20.22 2.70
N PHE A 141 32.24 19.62 3.24
CA PHE A 141 33.48 19.25 2.55
C PHE A 141 33.77 17.74 2.67
N THR A 142 32.99 16.99 3.46
CA THR A 142 33.23 15.59 3.78
C THR A 142 32.16 14.69 3.16
N GLY A 143 32.59 13.66 2.44
CA GLY A 143 31.69 12.76 1.68
C GLY A 143 31.32 13.35 0.31
N ARG A 144 30.80 14.58 0.29
CA ARG A 144 30.54 15.36 -0.93
C ARG A 144 30.72 16.83 -0.64
N THR A 145 31.50 17.54 -1.46
CA THR A 145 31.53 19.01 -1.42
C THR A 145 30.19 19.55 -1.89
N TYR A 146 29.54 20.34 -1.06
CA TYR A 146 28.29 21.01 -1.40
C TYR A 146 28.24 22.39 -0.76
N SER A 147 27.51 23.28 -1.42
CA SER A 147 27.04 24.53 -0.85
C SER A 147 25.61 24.70 -1.32
N THR A 148 24.71 24.96 -0.39
CA THR A 148 23.33 25.36 -0.66
C THR A 148 22.99 26.49 0.28
N GLY A 149 21.98 27.28 -0.05
CA GLY A 149 21.68 28.46 0.73
C GLY A 149 20.23 28.86 0.61
N CYS A 150 19.92 29.84 1.42
CA CYS A 150 18.60 30.37 1.60
C CYS A 150 18.72 31.88 1.79
N VAL A 151 17.90 32.62 1.04
CA VAL A 151 17.90 34.08 1.05
C VAL A 151 16.53 34.58 1.50
N SER A 152 16.54 35.63 2.31
CA SER A 152 15.32 36.21 2.85
C SER A 152 15.42 37.73 2.93
N PHE A 153 14.41 38.41 2.38
CA PHE A 153 14.32 39.87 2.36
C PHE A 153 12.98 40.36 2.88
N CYS A 154 13.05 41.45 3.62
CA CYS A 154 11.91 42.20 4.11
C CYS A 154 12.37 43.60 4.48
N TYR A 155 11.46 44.56 4.43
CA TYR A 155 11.75 45.96 4.74
C TYR A 155 10.88 46.48 5.88
N ASP A 156 9.65 45.96 6.00
CA ASP A 156 8.73 46.32 7.06
C ASP A 156 8.20 45.05 7.78
N VAL A 157 7.81 45.21 9.04
CA VAL A 157 7.18 44.15 9.84
C VAL A 157 5.81 43.77 9.26
N ALA A 158 5.12 44.71 8.60
CA ALA A 158 3.83 44.49 7.97
C ALA A 158 3.85 43.47 6.81
N ASP A 159 5.01 43.26 6.19
CA ASP A 159 5.19 42.28 5.09
C ASP A 159 5.30 40.84 5.61
N LEU A 160 5.50 40.68 6.92
CA LEU A 160 5.79 39.40 7.55
C LEU A 160 4.52 38.64 7.93
N VAL A 161 4.50 37.34 7.63
CA VAL A 161 3.35 36.47 7.90
C VAL A 161 3.79 35.29 8.74
N ASN A 162 3.15 35.10 9.89
CA ASN A 162 3.38 33.93 10.75
C ASN A 162 3.13 32.63 9.98
N GLY A 163 3.99 31.63 10.17
CA GLY A 163 3.94 30.34 9.51
C GLY A 163 4.41 30.36 8.04
N SER A 164 4.64 31.53 7.44
CA SER A 164 5.19 31.64 6.09
C SER A 164 6.71 31.51 6.10
N CYS A 165 7.27 30.79 5.13
CA CYS A 165 8.71 30.64 4.98
C CYS A 165 9.10 30.52 3.50
N SER A 166 8.84 31.60 2.76
CA SER A 166 8.95 31.65 1.30
C SER A 166 9.92 32.73 0.78
N GLY A 167 10.87 33.16 1.61
CA GLY A 167 11.87 34.18 1.27
C GLY A 167 11.58 35.58 1.82
N ILE A 168 10.56 35.71 2.69
CA ILE A 168 10.21 36.97 3.37
C ILE A 168 10.23 36.70 4.87
N GLY A 169 11.27 37.19 5.56
CA GLY A 169 11.54 36.93 6.97
C GLY A 169 11.99 35.51 7.31
N CYS A 170 11.65 34.52 6.48
CA CYS A 170 12.03 33.13 6.60
C CYS A 170 12.15 32.50 5.21
N CYS A 171 13.16 31.66 5.01
CA CYS A 171 13.21 30.76 3.86
C CYS A 171 13.66 29.35 4.28
N GLN A 172 13.24 28.35 3.50
CA GLN A 172 13.60 26.95 3.67
C GLN A 172 14.12 26.37 2.37
N THR A 173 15.13 25.50 2.48
CA THR A 173 15.67 24.74 1.35
C THR A 173 16.02 23.31 1.76
N ALA A 174 16.11 22.42 0.78
CA ALA A 174 16.49 21.03 1.00
C ALA A 174 18.00 20.89 1.20
N LEU A 175 18.41 19.92 2.03
CA LEU A 175 19.79 19.50 2.16
C LEU A 175 20.11 18.40 1.13
N PRO A 176 21.32 18.37 0.54
CA PRO A 176 21.64 17.36 -0.47
C PRO A 176 21.86 15.97 0.12
N LYS A 177 21.70 14.94 -0.72
CA LYS A 177 22.00 13.53 -0.39
C LYS A 177 23.50 13.33 -0.13
N GLY A 178 23.82 12.42 0.80
CA GLY A 178 25.18 11.92 0.98
C GLY A 178 26.09 12.81 1.85
N VAL A 179 25.53 13.80 2.55
CA VAL A 179 26.31 14.75 3.35
C VAL A 179 26.45 14.31 4.81
N THR A 180 27.63 14.51 5.37
CA THR A 180 27.97 14.10 6.75
C THR A 180 28.46 15.25 7.62
N ASP A 181 28.78 16.38 7.00
CA ASP A 181 29.17 17.62 7.65
C ASP A 181 28.24 18.77 7.27
N TYR A 182 28.25 19.74 8.16
CA TYR A 182 27.36 20.87 8.21
C TYR A 182 28.16 22.04 8.76
N GLU A 183 28.30 23.09 7.97
CA GLU A 183 28.92 24.35 8.39
C GLU A 183 28.06 25.49 7.88
N LEU A 184 27.65 26.37 8.80
CA LEU A 184 26.88 27.56 8.46
C LEU A 184 27.79 28.76 8.22
N SER A 185 27.36 29.60 7.30
CA SER A 185 27.87 30.94 7.14
C SER A 185 26.72 31.90 6.80
N PHE A 186 26.92 33.17 7.13
CA PHE A 186 25.95 34.23 6.90
C PHE A 186 26.60 35.36 6.11
N ASP A 187 25.78 36.06 5.34
CA ASP A 187 26.11 37.33 4.72
C ASP A 187 24.86 38.23 4.70
N SER A 188 25.08 39.53 4.54
CA SER A 188 24.02 40.54 4.55
C SER A 188 24.38 41.67 3.60
N TYR A 189 23.47 42.01 2.68
CA TYR A 189 23.76 42.98 1.63
C TYR A 189 23.84 44.41 2.18
N TRP A 190 22.89 44.79 3.03
CA TRP A 190 22.85 46.12 3.65
C TRP A 190 23.41 46.14 5.08
N LYS A 191 24.03 45.06 5.53
CA LYS A 191 24.54 44.90 6.91
C LYS A 191 23.48 45.27 7.96
N HIS A 192 22.23 44.87 7.70
CA HIS A 192 21.05 45.17 8.51
C HIS A 192 20.71 46.67 8.69
N SER A 193 21.38 47.58 7.98
CA SER A 193 21.16 49.04 8.15
C SER A 193 19.72 49.50 7.90
N LYS A 194 18.91 48.69 7.20
CA LYS A 194 17.49 48.96 6.91
C LYS A 194 16.49 48.25 7.83
N VAL A 195 16.93 47.24 8.59
CA VAL A 195 16.03 46.34 9.34
C VAL A 195 16.40 46.20 10.82
N LEU A 196 17.50 46.82 11.25
CA LEU A 196 18.06 46.71 12.60
C LEU A 196 17.04 47.01 13.73
N SER A 197 16.04 47.86 13.48
CA SER A 197 15.02 48.23 14.45
C SER A 197 14.12 47.07 14.88
N PHE A 198 13.93 46.06 14.03
CA PHE A 198 13.05 44.91 14.32
C PHE A 198 13.69 43.55 14.03
N ASN A 199 14.80 43.50 13.28
CA ASN A 199 15.57 42.30 13.01
C ASN A 199 17.08 42.54 13.24
N PRO A 200 17.56 42.44 14.49
CA PRO A 200 18.98 42.60 14.80
C PRO A 200 19.84 41.39 14.45
N CYS A 201 19.26 40.21 14.22
CA CYS A 201 20.00 38.98 13.99
C CYS A 201 19.41 38.14 12.87
N CYS A 202 20.29 37.51 12.10
CA CYS A 202 19.99 36.36 11.26
C CYS A 202 20.13 35.07 12.07
N TYR A 203 19.32 34.06 11.77
CA TYR A 203 19.45 32.72 12.31
C TYR A 203 19.43 31.68 11.19
N GLY A 204 20.16 30.59 11.37
CA GLY A 204 20.24 29.50 10.41
C GLY A 204 20.35 28.16 11.14
N PHE A 205 19.60 27.16 10.70
CA PHE A 205 19.62 25.82 11.30
C PHE A 205 19.00 24.76 10.39
N ALA A 206 19.53 23.54 10.46
CA ALA A 206 18.82 22.36 10.00
C ALA A 206 17.79 21.94 11.05
N VAL A 207 16.61 21.53 10.60
CA VAL A 207 15.52 21.07 11.47
C VAL A 207 14.72 19.98 10.79
N GLU A 208 14.24 19.03 11.58
CA GLU A 208 13.28 18.02 11.18
C GLU A 208 12.04 18.66 10.55
N ASP A 209 11.57 18.11 9.44
CA ASP A 209 10.43 18.68 8.72
C ASP A 209 9.17 18.71 9.61
N GLY A 210 8.52 19.88 9.68
CA GLY A 210 7.38 20.13 10.56
C GLY A 210 7.71 20.43 12.02
N ALA A 211 8.98 20.37 12.46
CA ALA A 211 9.36 20.66 13.84
C ALA A 211 9.58 22.17 14.14
N TYR A 212 9.56 23.03 13.11
CA TYR A 212 9.62 24.48 13.25
C TYR A 212 8.54 25.15 12.40
N SER A 213 7.92 26.21 12.96
CA SER A 213 7.03 27.11 12.26
C SER A 213 7.46 28.54 12.54
N PHE A 214 7.58 29.34 11.47
CA PHE A 214 8.04 30.72 11.57
C PHE A 214 7.08 31.58 12.41
N SER A 215 7.66 32.40 13.29
CA SER A 215 6.94 33.46 14.00
C SER A 215 7.65 34.79 13.77
N VAL A 216 6.90 35.85 13.47
CA VAL A 216 7.44 37.20 13.30
C VAL A 216 8.23 37.65 14.53
N SER A 217 7.79 37.24 15.73
CA SER A 217 8.49 37.53 16.98
C SER A 217 9.88 36.91 17.08
N ASP A 218 10.20 35.88 16.28
CA ASP A 218 11.52 35.25 16.30
C ASP A 218 12.62 36.21 15.80
N LEU A 219 12.27 37.17 14.92
CA LEU A 219 13.23 38.12 14.34
C LEU A 219 13.85 39.06 15.37
N SER A 220 13.10 39.43 16.41
CA SER A 220 13.54 40.32 17.49
C SER A 220 13.89 39.57 18.78
N ASN A 221 13.77 38.24 18.80
CA ASN A 221 13.97 37.43 19.99
C ASN A 221 15.45 37.09 20.19
N ILE A 222 16.15 37.86 21.01
CA ILE A 222 17.56 37.63 21.35
C ILE A 222 17.85 36.23 21.93
N ASN A 223 16.85 35.60 22.57
CA ASN A 223 16.99 34.27 23.15
C ASN A 223 16.79 33.16 22.12
N PHE A 224 16.43 33.48 20.88
CA PHE A 224 16.36 32.50 19.79
C PHE A 224 17.72 31.83 19.56
N SER A 225 18.82 32.58 19.75
CA SER A 225 20.21 32.08 19.74
C SER A 225 20.48 30.89 20.68
N LYS A 226 19.67 30.74 21.73
CA LYS A 226 19.80 29.65 22.72
C LYS A 226 18.96 28.43 22.36
N LYS A 227 18.09 28.52 21.35
CA LYS A 227 17.25 27.41 20.91
C LYS A 227 18.12 26.32 20.26
N LYS A 228 17.63 25.10 20.36
CA LYS A 228 18.18 23.93 19.68
C LYS A 228 17.03 23.18 19.03
N PHE A 229 17.23 22.74 17.80
CA PHE A 229 16.20 22.05 17.03
C PHE A 229 16.54 20.57 16.83
N PRO A 230 15.51 19.71 16.67
CA PRO A 230 15.74 18.32 16.34
C PRO A 230 16.25 18.20 14.90
N ILE A 231 17.28 17.40 14.68
CA ILE A 231 17.78 17.01 13.36
C ILE A 231 17.73 15.49 13.25
N ILE A 232 17.27 14.99 12.10
CA ILE A 232 17.27 13.56 11.78
C ILE A 232 18.56 13.18 11.04
N LEU A 233 19.27 12.19 11.56
CA LEU A 233 20.44 11.61 10.92
C LEU A 233 20.12 10.18 10.48
N ASP A 234 20.55 9.81 9.27
CA ASP A 234 20.52 8.43 8.81
C ASP A 234 21.82 7.71 9.23
N TRP A 235 21.73 6.43 9.56
CA TRP A 235 22.87 5.61 9.94
C TRP A 235 22.87 4.28 9.17
N THR A 236 24.06 3.71 8.95
CA THR A 236 24.23 2.48 8.18
C THR A 236 25.35 1.62 8.76
N ILE A 237 25.30 0.31 8.50
CA ILE A 237 26.40 -0.62 8.80
C ILE A 237 27.38 -0.65 7.64
N GLY A 238 28.68 -0.56 7.96
CA GLY A 238 29.75 -0.71 6.98
C GLY A 238 29.67 0.31 5.84
N ASN A 239 30.38 0.07 4.74
CA ASN A 239 30.34 0.93 3.55
C ASN A 239 30.02 0.17 2.26
N ARG A 240 29.65 -1.11 2.41
CA ARG A 240 29.32 -2.03 1.32
C ARG A 240 27.81 -2.05 1.11
N SER A 241 27.40 -2.36 -0.11
CA SER A 241 26.00 -2.68 -0.40
C SER A 241 25.56 -3.94 0.35
N CYS A 242 24.25 -4.13 0.47
CA CYS A 242 23.65 -5.33 1.04
C CYS A 242 24.11 -6.60 0.29
N MET A 243 24.20 -6.55 -1.04
CA MET A 243 24.67 -7.68 -1.85
C MET A 243 26.13 -8.06 -1.52
N GLU A 244 27.03 -7.08 -1.47
CA GLU A 244 28.44 -7.30 -1.11
C GLU A 244 28.59 -7.77 0.35
N ALA A 245 27.74 -7.27 1.25
CA ALA A 245 27.77 -7.66 2.66
C ALA A 245 27.36 -9.13 2.87
N LYS A 246 26.40 -9.64 2.08
CA LYS A 246 25.98 -11.05 2.13
C LYS A 246 27.09 -12.01 1.71
N MET A 247 28.04 -11.56 0.88
CA MET A 247 29.18 -12.36 0.44
C MET A 247 30.26 -12.50 1.52
N ASP A 248 30.30 -11.59 2.50
CA ASP A 248 31.24 -11.61 3.63
C ASP A 248 30.54 -12.14 4.88
N VAL A 249 30.40 -13.46 4.94
CA VAL A 249 29.63 -14.16 5.98
C VAL A 249 30.15 -13.85 7.39
N ASP A 250 31.45 -13.68 7.54
CA ASP A 250 32.10 -13.44 8.84
C ASP A 250 31.79 -12.03 9.39
N ASN A 251 31.65 -11.04 8.50
CA ASN A 251 31.38 -9.65 8.87
C ASN A 251 29.92 -9.21 8.63
N TYR A 252 29.05 -10.15 8.24
CA TYR A 252 27.63 -9.86 8.02
C TYR A 252 26.91 -9.57 9.34
N ALA A 253 26.34 -8.36 9.44
CA ALA A 253 25.76 -7.86 10.68
C ALA A 253 24.39 -8.43 11.00
N CYS A 254 23.58 -8.74 9.98
CA CYS A 254 22.21 -9.21 10.16
C CYS A 254 22.22 -10.66 10.69
N LYS A 255 21.35 -10.94 11.66
CA LYS A 255 21.27 -12.23 12.35
C LYS A 255 20.07 -13.06 11.87
N GLN A 256 19.77 -14.16 12.55
CA GLN A 256 18.72 -15.09 12.14
C GLN A 256 17.35 -14.39 12.00
N ASN A 257 16.54 -14.85 11.04
CA ASN A 257 15.24 -14.26 10.71
C ASN A 257 15.30 -12.77 10.36
N SER A 258 16.41 -12.33 9.77
CA SER A 258 16.56 -10.96 9.25
C SER A 258 17.27 -10.95 7.89
N ASP A 259 17.06 -9.89 7.13
CA ASP A 259 17.75 -9.64 5.87
C ASP A 259 18.23 -8.18 5.78
N CYS A 260 19.22 -7.93 4.91
CA CYS A 260 19.71 -6.58 4.69
C CYS A 260 18.91 -5.82 3.63
N ILE A 261 18.95 -4.50 3.74
CA ILE A 261 18.43 -3.56 2.74
C ILE A 261 19.46 -2.45 2.48
N ASP A 262 19.48 -1.97 1.24
CA ASP A 262 20.27 -0.80 0.85
C ASP A 262 19.50 0.50 1.18
N PRO A 263 20.09 1.42 1.97
CA PRO A 263 19.47 2.68 2.31
C PRO A 263 19.51 3.64 1.12
N GLU A 264 18.54 4.55 1.05
CA GLU A 264 18.49 5.57 -0.03
C GLU A 264 19.55 6.66 0.13
N ASN A 265 20.01 6.92 1.36
CA ASN A 265 20.93 8.01 1.68
C ASN A 265 22.31 7.46 2.07
N GLY A 266 23.21 7.39 1.08
CA GLY A 266 24.61 7.01 1.29
C GLY A 266 24.90 5.52 1.11
N ARG A 267 26.10 5.12 1.52
CA ARG A 267 26.61 3.74 1.41
C ARG A 267 26.54 2.99 2.73
N GLY A 268 26.54 1.66 2.65
CA GLY A 268 26.32 0.75 3.76
C GLY A 268 24.97 0.04 3.60
N TYR A 269 24.59 -0.73 4.61
CA TYR A 269 23.32 -1.45 4.63
C TYR A 269 22.66 -1.38 6.02
N LEU A 270 21.37 -1.65 6.07
CA LEU A 270 20.60 -1.85 7.29
C LEU A 270 20.13 -3.30 7.36
N CYS A 271 19.77 -3.76 8.55
CA CYS A 271 19.17 -5.07 8.75
C CYS A 271 17.72 -4.88 9.21
N ASN A 272 16.81 -5.67 8.65
CA ASN A 272 15.41 -5.71 9.04
C ASN A 272 15.01 -7.16 9.33
N CYS A 273 14.16 -7.36 10.34
CA CYS A 273 13.54 -8.67 10.53
C CYS A 273 12.72 -9.06 9.29
N LEU A 274 12.70 -10.36 8.99
CA LEU A 274 11.88 -10.89 7.90
C LEU A 274 10.39 -10.65 8.19
N HIS A 275 9.57 -10.73 7.16
CA HIS A 275 8.12 -10.64 7.32
C HIS A 275 7.61 -11.70 8.31
N GLY A 276 6.72 -11.28 9.23
CA GLY A 276 6.22 -12.13 10.31
C GLY A 276 7.14 -12.16 11.55
N PHE A 277 8.24 -11.41 11.55
CA PHE A 277 9.16 -11.28 12.69
C PHE A 277 9.30 -9.82 13.15
N GLN A 278 9.57 -9.62 14.45
CA GLN A 278 9.81 -8.31 15.06
C GLN A 278 10.95 -8.37 16.09
N GLY A 279 11.59 -7.23 16.35
CA GLY A 279 12.64 -7.11 17.37
C GLY A 279 13.93 -6.51 16.82
N ASN A 280 15.07 -7.04 17.26
CA ASN A 280 16.38 -6.50 16.89
C ASN A 280 17.13 -7.43 15.90
N PRO A 281 17.29 -7.04 14.62
CA PRO A 281 17.92 -7.86 13.60
C PRO A 281 19.45 -7.99 13.73
N TYR A 282 20.07 -7.24 14.65
CA TYR A 282 21.51 -7.25 14.88
C TYR A 282 21.93 -8.19 16.02
N LEU A 283 20.97 -8.75 16.77
CA LEU A 283 21.22 -9.65 17.89
C LEU A 283 20.87 -11.10 17.52
N SER A 284 21.64 -12.05 18.04
CA SER A 284 21.29 -13.48 17.94
C SER A 284 19.96 -13.72 18.66
N TYR A 285 19.00 -14.35 17.96
CA TYR A 285 17.61 -14.50 18.43
C TYR A 285 16.84 -13.18 18.68
N GLY A 286 17.33 -12.06 18.13
CA GLY A 286 16.70 -10.76 18.33
C GLY A 286 15.44 -10.54 17.50
N CYS A 287 15.33 -11.16 16.33
CA CYS A 287 14.08 -11.21 15.54
C CYS A 287 13.23 -12.40 16.00
N GLN A 288 12.15 -12.07 16.71
CA GLN A 288 11.20 -13.02 17.27
C GLN A 288 9.94 -13.09 16.41
N ASP A 289 9.36 -14.29 16.35
CA ASP A 289 8.11 -14.55 15.66
C ASP A 289 6.98 -13.65 16.20
N ILE A 290 6.19 -13.06 15.30
CA ILE A 290 5.01 -12.30 15.67
C ILE A 290 3.86 -13.28 15.84
N ASN A 291 3.30 -13.37 17.04
CA ASN A 291 2.07 -14.14 17.23
C ASN A 291 0.86 -13.36 16.71
N GLU A 292 0.52 -13.48 15.42
CA GLU A 292 -0.61 -12.75 14.84
C GLU A 292 -1.95 -13.18 15.45
N CYS A 293 -2.04 -14.43 15.93
CA CYS A 293 -3.25 -14.95 16.59
C CYS A 293 -3.60 -14.16 17.86
N GLU A 294 -2.61 -13.72 18.62
CA GLU A 294 -2.83 -12.94 19.85
C GLU A 294 -2.97 -11.44 19.55
N THR A 295 -2.11 -10.92 18.67
CA THR A 295 -1.99 -9.48 18.41
C THR A 295 -3.05 -8.94 17.45
N LEU A 296 -3.24 -9.62 16.31
CA LEU A 296 -4.13 -9.16 15.24
C LEU A 296 -5.48 -9.91 15.24
N LYS A 297 -5.53 -11.11 15.83
CA LYS A 297 -6.71 -12.00 15.84
C LYS A 297 -7.35 -12.11 14.43
N PRO A 298 -6.58 -12.54 13.41
CA PRO A 298 -6.98 -12.41 12.00
C PRO A 298 -8.04 -13.42 11.56
N CYS A 299 -8.26 -14.50 12.33
CA CYS A 299 -9.15 -15.59 11.96
C CYS A 299 -10.60 -15.38 12.45
N SER A 300 -11.55 -15.89 11.68
CA SER A 300 -12.96 -16.06 12.07
C SER A 300 -13.22 -17.40 12.76
N GLY A 301 -12.36 -18.40 12.52
CA GLY A 301 -12.35 -19.70 13.17
C GLY A 301 -11.20 -19.87 14.16
N THR A 302 -10.61 -21.07 14.22
CA THR A 302 -9.45 -21.36 15.06
C THR A 302 -8.18 -20.80 14.42
N CYS A 303 -7.37 -20.09 15.20
CA CYS A 303 -6.07 -19.57 14.77
C CYS A 303 -4.94 -20.45 15.26
N HIS A 304 -3.97 -20.73 14.38
CA HIS A 304 -2.74 -21.45 14.70
C HIS A 304 -1.55 -20.58 14.30
N ASN A 305 -0.76 -20.20 15.29
CA ASN A 305 0.46 -19.43 15.06
C ASN A 305 1.55 -20.34 14.48
N LEU A 306 2.30 -19.85 13.50
CA LEU A 306 3.40 -20.54 12.85
C LEU A 306 4.62 -19.61 12.80
N PRO A 307 5.86 -20.12 12.74
CA PRO A 307 7.01 -19.26 12.55
C PRO A 307 6.92 -18.43 11.25
N GLY A 308 6.87 -17.10 11.39
CA GLY A 308 6.76 -16.10 10.33
C GLY A 308 5.36 -15.96 9.70
N SER A 309 4.34 -16.64 10.22
CA SER A 309 3.00 -16.65 9.62
C SER A 309 1.93 -17.22 10.56
N TYR A 310 0.69 -17.29 10.07
CA TYR A 310 -0.39 -17.94 10.79
C TYR A 310 -1.30 -18.72 9.84
N ASN A 311 -1.99 -19.70 10.40
CA ASN A 311 -3.02 -20.45 9.69
C ASN A 311 -4.37 -20.32 10.39
N CYS A 312 -5.43 -20.20 9.59
CA CYS A 312 -6.80 -20.18 10.08
C CYS A 312 -7.51 -21.47 9.65
N SER A 313 -8.27 -22.08 10.56
CA SER A 313 -9.08 -23.25 10.27
C SER A 313 -10.53 -23.04 10.68
N CYS A 314 -11.45 -23.60 9.91
CA CYS A 314 -12.88 -23.52 10.22
C CYS A 314 -13.33 -24.65 11.15
N PRO A 315 -14.27 -24.38 12.06
CA PRO A 315 -14.86 -25.41 12.92
C PRO A 315 -15.61 -26.46 12.11
N LYS A 316 -15.85 -27.64 12.72
CA LYS A 316 -16.60 -28.72 12.08
C LYS A 316 -17.96 -28.23 11.58
N GLY A 317 -18.31 -28.59 10.35
CA GLY A 317 -19.54 -28.15 9.70
C GLY A 317 -19.42 -26.85 8.89
N PHE A 318 -18.24 -26.22 8.88
CA PHE A 318 -17.95 -25.01 8.09
C PHE A 318 -16.79 -25.25 7.09
N GLU A 319 -16.74 -24.44 6.04
CA GLU A 319 -15.71 -24.42 4.99
C GLU A 319 -15.34 -22.98 4.59
N GLY A 320 -14.15 -22.81 4.02
CA GLY A 320 -13.56 -21.52 3.67
C GLY A 320 -12.12 -21.38 4.18
N ASP A 321 -11.52 -20.22 3.98
CA ASP A 321 -10.13 -19.91 4.40
C ASP A 321 -9.98 -19.57 5.89
N GLY A 322 -11.08 -19.42 6.62
CA GLY A 322 -11.09 -19.09 8.04
C GLY A 322 -10.58 -17.69 8.40
N ARG A 323 -10.28 -16.83 7.43
CA ARG A 323 -9.75 -15.46 7.64
C ARG A 323 -10.88 -14.45 7.72
N LYS A 324 -10.74 -13.41 8.56
CA LYS A 324 -11.69 -12.28 8.64
C LYS A 324 -11.68 -11.44 7.36
N LYS A 325 -10.49 -11.22 6.79
CA LYS A 325 -10.27 -10.55 5.50
C LYS A 325 -10.11 -11.60 4.40
N GLY A 326 -11.15 -12.41 4.18
CA GLY A 326 -11.14 -13.54 3.25
C GLY A 326 -12.55 -14.10 3.05
N THR A 327 -12.65 -15.36 2.62
CA THR A 327 -13.90 -16.11 2.49
C THR A 327 -14.53 -16.47 3.85
N GLY A 328 -13.73 -16.45 4.92
CA GLY A 328 -14.20 -16.71 6.27
C GLY A 328 -14.59 -18.17 6.48
N CYS A 329 -15.54 -18.41 7.37
CA CYS A 329 -16.10 -19.75 7.60
C CYS A 329 -17.59 -19.73 7.27
N ASN A 330 -17.97 -20.50 6.25
CA ASN A 330 -19.34 -20.65 5.79
C ASN A 330 -19.85 -22.06 6.07
N PRO A 331 -21.12 -22.25 6.45
CA PRO A 331 -21.66 -23.57 6.75
C PRO A 331 -21.64 -24.46 5.50
N LYS A 332 -21.19 -25.71 5.65
CA LYS A 332 -21.18 -26.71 4.59
C LYS A 332 -22.63 -27.06 4.22
N VAL A 333 -23.07 -26.66 3.04
CA VAL A 333 -24.40 -27.02 2.53
C VAL A 333 -24.35 -28.46 2.05
N LYS A 334 -24.99 -29.38 2.78
CA LYS A 334 -25.21 -30.74 2.26
C LYS A 334 -26.22 -30.65 1.12
N PRO A 335 -25.87 -31.03 -0.12
CA PRO A 335 -26.85 -31.05 -1.19
C PRO A 335 -27.94 -32.08 -0.86
N HIS A 336 -29.18 -31.62 -0.69
CA HIS A 336 -30.35 -32.49 -0.53
C HIS A 336 -30.76 -33.01 -1.93
N PHE A 337 -29.95 -33.92 -2.47
CA PHE A 337 -30.04 -34.38 -3.85
C PHE A 337 -30.77 -35.72 -4.11
N PRO A 338 -31.79 -36.19 -3.34
CA PRO A 338 -32.57 -37.36 -3.77
C PRO A 338 -34.03 -37.09 -4.19
N ILE A 339 -34.50 -35.83 -4.29
CA ILE A 339 -35.94 -35.57 -4.59
C ILE A 339 -36.18 -35.04 -6.01
N LEU A 340 -35.27 -34.25 -6.58
CA LEU A 340 -35.50 -33.62 -7.89
C LEU A 340 -35.34 -34.59 -9.08
N VAL A 341 -34.48 -35.60 -8.94
CA VAL A 341 -34.21 -36.57 -10.02
C VAL A 341 -35.36 -37.58 -10.18
N GLY A 342 -36.02 -37.97 -9.07
CA GLY A 342 -37.13 -38.92 -9.09
C GLY A 342 -38.40 -38.40 -9.77
N THR A 343 -38.69 -37.11 -9.62
CA THR A 343 -39.91 -36.49 -10.18
C THR A 343 -39.78 -36.22 -11.68
N LEU A 344 -38.60 -35.84 -12.16
CA LEU A 344 -38.34 -35.62 -13.59
C LEU A 344 -38.32 -36.93 -14.41
N GLY A 345 -37.85 -38.03 -13.82
CA GLY A 345 -37.81 -39.35 -14.48
C GLY A 345 -39.20 -39.94 -14.76
N ILE A 346 -40.15 -39.77 -13.84
CA ILE A 346 -41.52 -40.28 -13.99
C ILE A 346 -42.27 -39.47 -15.06
N GLY A 347 -42.10 -38.15 -15.06
CA GLY A 347 -42.72 -37.27 -16.05
C GLY A 347 -42.26 -37.59 -17.48
N MET A 348 -40.94 -37.76 -17.70
CA MET A 348 -40.40 -38.11 -19.02
C MET A 348 -40.86 -39.49 -19.51
N SER A 349 -40.98 -40.46 -18.60
CA SER A 349 -41.42 -41.82 -18.97
C SER A 349 -42.89 -41.88 -19.41
N LEU A 350 -43.77 -41.11 -18.75
CA LEU A 350 -45.18 -41.00 -19.14
C LEU A 350 -45.33 -40.29 -20.49
N LEU A 351 -44.54 -39.24 -20.73
CA LEU A 351 -44.59 -38.47 -21.97
C LEU A 351 -44.14 -39.31 -23.18
N PHE A 352 -43.08 -40.11 -23.00
CA PHE A 352 -42.60 -41.02 -24.04
C PHE A 352 -43.62 -42.13 -24.35
N SER A 353 -44.30 -42.66 -23.33
CA SER A 353 -45.34 -43.67 -23.50
C SER A 353 -46.56 -43.14 -24.27
N LEU A 354 -46.97 -41.90 -24.02
CA LEU A 354 -48.06 -41.23 -24.75
C LEU A 354 -47.68 -40.95 -26.22
N LEU A 355 -46.42 -40.56 -26.48
CA LEU A 355 -45.94 -40.35 -27.84
C LEU A 355 -45.93 -41.68 -28.62
N CYS A 356 -45.39 -42.75 -28.03
CA CYS A 356 -45.37 -44.08 -28.66
C CYS A 356 -46.79 -44.59 -28.97
N SER A 357 -47.73 -44.47 -28.04
CA SER A 357 -49.11 -44.93 -28.26
C SER A 357 -49.83 -44.14 -29.36
N SER A 358 -49.60 -42.83 -29.44
CA SER A 358 -50.12 -41.96 -30.52
C SER A 358 -49.56 -42.34 -31.89
N TRP A 359 -48.25 -42.60 -31.98
CA TRP A 359 -47.61 -43.05 -33.23
C TRP A 359 -48.15 -44.40 -33.72
N VAL A 360 -48.34 -45.35 -32.81
CA VAL A 360 -48.95 -46.66 -33.14
C VAL A 360 -50.40 -46.48 -33.62
N TYR A 361 -51.19 -45.63 -32.95
CA TYR A 361 -52.56 -45.34 -33.35
C TYR A 361 -52.64 -44.72 -34.76
N LEU A 362 -51.79 -43.73 -35.06
CA LEU A 362 -51.72 -43.11 -36.38
C LEU A 362 -51.33 -44.12 -37.46
N GLY A 363 -50.33 -44.98 -37.19
CA GLY A 363 -49.91 -46.05 -38.10
C GLY A 363 -51.04 -47.05 -38.41
N LEU A 364 -51.82 -47.45 -37.40
CA LEU A 364 -52.97 -48.35 -37.58
C LEU A 364 -54.10 -47.69 -38.38
N ARG A 365 -54.39 -46.41 -38.10
CA ARG A 365 -55.40 -45.63 -38.83
C ARG A 365 -55.05 -45.54 -40.31
N GLN A 366 -53.78 -45.29 -40.63
CA GLN A 366 -53.30 -45.16 -42.00
C GLN A 366 -53.36 -46.49 -42.77
N ARG A 367 -53.03 -47.61 -42.12
CA ARG A 367 -53.21 -48.96 -42.69
C ARG A 367 -54.68 -49.26 -43.00
N LYS A 368 -55.61 -48.86 -42.13
CA LYS A 368 -57.06 -49.05 -42.34
C LYS A 368 -57.56 -48.25 -43.55
N LEU A 369 -57.12 -46.99 -43.70
CA LEU A 369 -57.44 -46.14 -44.85
C LEU A 369 -56.94 -46.72 -46.18
N ASN A 370 -55.71 -47.25 -46.21
CA ASN A 370 -55.16 -47.85 -47.43
C ASN A 370 -55.91 -49.12 -47.85
N LYS A 371 -56.34 -49.95 -46.88
CA LYS A 371 -57.20 -51.12 -47.17
C LYS A 371 -58.55 -50.71 -47.76
N LEU A 372 -59.18 -49.67 -47.23
CA LEU A 372 -60.42 -49.11 -47.76
C LEU A 372 -60.25 -48.56 -49.18
N LYS A 373 -59.15 -47.84 -49.45
CA LYS A 373 -58.83 -47.36 -50.82
C LYS A 373 -58.69 -48.52 -51.81
N GLN A 374 -58.01 -49.60 -51.45
CA GLN A 374 -57.88 -50.78 -52.31
C GLN A 374 -59.21 -51.49 -52.56
N GLN A 375 -60.08 -51.56 -51.54
CA GLN A 375 -61.42 -52.14 -51.69
C GLN A 375 -62.29 -51.29 -52.62
N ASN A 376 -62.30 -49.97 -52.45
CA ASN A 376 -63.03 -49.05 -53.34
C ASN A 376 -62.48 -49.10 -54.77
N PHE A 377 -61.16 -49.25 -54.94
CA PHE A 377 -60.56 -49.40 -56.28
C PHE A 377 -61.04 -50.68 -56.99
N LYS A 378 -61.19 -51.79 -56.26
CA LYS A 378 -61.73 -53.04 -56.82
C LYS A 378 -63.23 -52.96 -57.11
N GLN A 379 -64.02 -52.38 -56.21
CA GLN A 379 -65.47 -52.29 -56.35
C GLN A 379 -65.92 -51.30 -57.43
N ASN A 380 -65.22 -50.17 -57.59
CA ASN A 380 -65.58 -49.13 -58.57
C ASN A 380 -65.00 -49.38 -59.96
N GLY A 381 -64.82 -50.64 -60.37
CA GLY A 381 -64.39 -51.00 -61.72
C GLY A 381 -62.93 -50.66 -62.07
N GLY A 382 -62.07 -50.38 -61.08
CA GLY A 382 -60.67 -50.01 -61.32
C GLY A 382 -59.82 -51.09 -62.01
N VAL A 383 -60.26 -52.35 -61.94
CA VAL A 383 -59.66 -53.47 -62.70
C VAL A 383 -60.05 -53.41 -64.19
N LEU A 384 -61.31 -53.05 -64.48
CA LEU A 384 -61.87 -52.91 -65.83
C LEU A 384 -61.25 -51.70 -66.57
N LEU A 385 -61.00 -50.60 -65.84
CA LEU A 385 -60.25 -49.44 -66.33
C LEU A 385 -58.82 -49.84 -66.74
N ARG A 386 -58.15 -50.67 -65.93
CA ARG A 386 -56.78 -51.13 -66.20
C ARG A 386 -56.71 -52.03 -67.44
N GLU A 387 -57.70 -52.89 -67.62
CA GLU A 387 -57.80 -53.81 -68.76
C GLU A 387 -58.16 -53.09 -70.08
N GLN A 388 -58.99 -52.03 -70.02
CA GLN A 388 -59.27 -51.21 -71.21
C GLN A 388 -58.06 -50.36 -71.64
N LEU A 389 -57.28 -49.85 -70.68
CA LEU A 389 -56.05 -49.11 -71.00
C LEU A 389 -55.00 -50.01 -71.63
N SER A 390 -54.81 -51.24 -71.13
CA SER A 390 -53.86 -52.20 -71.71
C SER A 390 -54.26 -52.69 -73.10
N LYS A 391 -55.56 -52.88 -73.37
CA LYS A 391 -56.05 -53.27 -74.71
C LYS A 391 -55.97 -52.15 -75.75
N ARG A 392 -56.03 -50.88 -75.33
CA ARG A 392 -55.97 -49.71 -76.25
C ARG A 392 -54.53 -49.33 -76.63
N GLU A 393 -53.56 -49.60 -75.75
CA GLU A 393 -52.13 -49.49 -76.05
C GLU A 393 -51.68 -50.45 -77.18
N GLU A 394 -52.33 -51.61 -77.32
CA GLU A 394 -52.02 -52.62 -78.34
C GLU A 394 -52.52 -52.25 -79.76
N TYR A 395 -53.48 -51.32 -79.88
CA TYR A 395 -54.03 -50.82 -81.16
C TYR A 395 -53.55 -49.42 -81.55
N GLY A 396 -52.55 -48.86 -80.86
CA GLY A 396 -51.88 -47.60 -81.23
C GLY A 396 -52.63 -46.30 -80.87
N GLU A 397 -53.78 -46.38 -80.17
CA GLU A 397 -54.48 -45.21 -79.63
C GLU A 397 -54.25 -45.08 -78.12
N ILE A 398 -53.27 -44.25 -77.72
CA ILE A 398 -52.94 -44.03 -76.30
C ILE A 398 -54.04 -43.18 -75.64
N ALA A 399 -54.84 -43.79 -74.77
CA ALA A 399 -55.73 -43.06 -73.88
C ALA A 399 -54.92 -42.42 -72.73
N LYS A 400 -54.86 -41.08 -72.68
CA LYS A 400 -54.12 -40.33 -71.66
C LYS A 400 -54.96 -40.16 -70.39
N ILE A 401 -54.49 -40.70 -69.26
CA ILE A 401 -55.07 -40.44 -67.94
C ILE A 401 -54.45 -39.15 -67.39
N PHE A 402 -55.30 -38.18 -67.03
CA PHE A 402 -54.85 -36.95 -66.38
C PHE A 402 -54.99 -37.08 -64.87
N THR A 403 -53.97 -36.63 -64.14
CA THR A 403 -54.03 -36.48 -62.69
C THR A 403 -54.97 -35.33 -62.30
N LEU A 404 -55.46 -35.33 -61.05
CA LEU A 404 -56.33 -34.25 -60.55
C LEU A 404 -55.66 -32.87 -60.67
N GLU A 405 -54.34 -32.81 -60.49
CA GLU A 405 -53.55 -31.58 -60.60
C GLU A 405 -53.44 -31.10 -62.05
N GLU A 406 -53.27 -32.02 -63.01
CA GLU A 406 -53.28 -31.68 -64.44
C GLU A 406 -54.65 -31.21 -64.91
N LEU A 407 -55.74 -31.85 -64.46
CA LEU A 407 -57.11 -31.41 -64.76
C LEU A 407 -57.39 -30.03 -64.16
N LYS A 408 -57.00 -29.79 -62.89
CA LYS A 408 -57.09 -28.47 -62.26
C LYS A 408 -56.30 -27.44 -63.05
N LYS A 409 -55.10 -27.75 -63.51
CA LYS A 409 -54.29 -26.81 -64.30
C LYS A 409 -54.92 -26.52 -65.68
N ALA A 410 -55.37 -27.55 -66.40
CA ALA A 410 -55.96 -27.41 -67.73
C ALA A 410 -57.30 -26.65 -67.71
N THR A 411 -58.09 -26.84 -66.66
CA THR A 411 -59.40 -26.19 -66.48
C THR A 411 -59.32 -24.86 -65.72
N ASN A 412 -58.12 -24.39 -65.38
CA ASN A 412 -57.89 -23.23 -64.51
C ASN A 412 -58.71 -23.31 -63.20
N ASN A 413 -58.53 -24.40 -62.46
CA ASN A 413 -59.28 -24.73 -61.24
C ASN A 413 -60.80 -24.89 -61.49
N TYR A 414 -61.18 -25.49 -62.63
CA TYR A 414 -62.57 -25.68 -63.03
C TYR A 414 -63.35 -24.36 -63.14
N HIS A 415 -62.70 -23.33 -63.70
CA HIS A 415 -63.31 -22.02 -63.90
C HIS A 415 -64.49 -22.11 -64.88
N GLU A 416 -65.62 -21.47 -64.56
CA GLU A 416 -66.87 -21.59 -65.34
C GLU A 416 -66.72 -21.22 -66.82
N SER A 417 -65.82 -20.30 -67.15
CA SER A 417 -65.53 -19.90 -68.54
C SER A 417 -64.85 -20.97 -69.41
N ARG A 418 -64.52 -22.14 -68.86
CA ARG A 418 -63.93 -23.29 -69.57
C ARG A 418 -64.93 -24.44 -69.76
N ILE A 419 -66.19 -24.25 -69.39
CA ILE A 419 -67.26 -25.21 -69.63
C ILE A 419 -67.73 -25.06 -71.10
N LEU A 420 -67.68 -26.15 -71.86
CA LEU A 420 -68.19 -26.21 -73.23
C LEU A 420 -69.55 -26.93 -73.22
N GLY A 421 -70.64 -26.21 -73.49
CA GLY A 421 -72.01 -26.73 -73.51
C GLY A 421 -72.94 -25.96 -72.57
#